data_AF-A0A924J3P5-F1
#
_entry.id   AF-A0A924J3P5-F1
#
_cell.length_a   1.000
_cell.length_b   1.000
_cell.length_c   1.000
_cell.angle_alpha   90.00
_cell.angle_beta   90.00
_cell.angle_gamma   90.00
#
_symmetry.space_group_name_H-M   'P 1'
#
loop_
_entity.id
_entity.type
_entity.pdbx_description
1 polymer ?
#
loop_
_entity_poly.entity_id
_entity_poly.type
_entity_poly.pdbx_seq_one_letter_code
_entity_poly.pdbx_strand_id
1 'polypeptide(L)'
;MTDIWNWVSARVRLRVFGVASLIAFAMSYYVAVTGDVLRTTVTPLGIVSLQLAGTPENAQIMYAAWGRTGMDAARFNITIDFLYLVSYGIAVSIGCSLASGWWARRSVRMAALGPLASILVLVAAACDAAENLVMLQGMQEVGNPLWPMLAKLFAFVKFALLPLGLLYLMTGAFTRIGTRNRPQPVAPPQ
;
A
#
# COMPACT_ATOMS: atom_id res chain seq x y z
N MET A 1 10.09 -10.38 -18.23
CA MET A 1 9.62 -9.02 -17.84
C MET A 1 10.79 -8.29 -17.23
N THR A 2 11.12 -7.10 -17.72
CA THR A 2 12.23 -6.30 -17.20
C THR A 2 11.80 -5.57 -15.93
N ASP A 3 12.71 -5.46 -14.97
CA ASP A 3 12.49 -4.66 -13.75
C ASP A 3 12.36 -3.18 -14.13
N ILE A 4 11.23 -2.56 -13.76
CA ILE A 4 10.92 -1.15 -14.08
C ILE A 4 11.88 -0.16 -13.41
N TRP A 5 12.61 -0.60 -12.38
CA TRP A 5 13.58 0.22 -11.65
C TRP A 5 15.03 -0.05 -12.09
N ASN A 6 15.24 -0.79 -13.18
CA ASN A 6 16.58 -1.16 -13.66
C ASN A 6 17.46 0.04 -14.09
N TRP A 7 16.83 1.17 -14.44
CA TRP A 7 17.50 2.43 -14.78
C TRP A 7 18.04 3.17 -13.54
N VAL A 8 17.68 2.74 -12.33
CA VAL A 8 18.16 3.31 -11.06
C VAL A 8 19.18 2.38 -10.41
N SER A 9 20.34 2.93 -10.05
CA SER A 9 21.37 2.16 -9.35
C SER A 9 20.85 1.52 -8.05
N ALA A 10 21.37 0.35 -7.69
CA ALA A 10 20.93 -0.37 -6.49
C ALA A 10 21.11 0.45 -5.19
N ARG A 11 22.15 1.29 -5.11
CA ARG A 11 22.40 2.17 -3.98
C ARG A 11 21.32 3.25 -3.85
N VAL A 12 20.91 3.85 -4.96
CA VAL A 12 19.84 4.85 -4.98
C VAL A 12 18.50 4.19 -4.66
N ARG A 13 18.18 3.03 -5.26
CA ARG A 13 16.98 2.25 -4.92
C ARG A 13 16.88 1.97 -3.42
N LEU A 14 17.98 1.55 -2.77
CA LEU A 14 17.98 1.28 -1.34
C LEU A 14 17.73 2.55 -0.49
N ARG A 15 18.27 3.70 -0.88
CA ARG A 15 18.02 4.98 -0.21
C ARG A 15 16.57 5.43 -0.37
N VAL A 16 16.05 5.38 -1.60
CA VAL A 16 14.65 5.72 -1.89
C VAL A 16 13.72 4.79 -1.13
N PHE A 17 13.99 3.47 -1.15
CA PHE A 17 13.27 2.50 -0.33
C PHE A 17 13.24 2.91 1.15
N GLY A 18 14.40 3.19 1.75
CA GLY A 18 14.47 3.57 3.16
C GLY A 18 13.70 4.85 3.49
N VAL A 19 13.85 5.89 2.68
CA VAL A 19 13.15 7.18 2.87
C VAL A 19 11.64 7.00 2.65
N ALA A 20 11.23 6.36 1.57
CA ALA A 20 9.82 6.13 1.26
C ALA A 20 9.15 5.25 2.34
N SER A 21 9.84 4.21 2.83
CA SER A 21 9.35 3.40 3.95
C SER A 21 9.19 4.22 5.22
N LEU A 22 10.16 5.09 5.56
CA LEU A 22 10.06 5.96 6.74
C LEU A 22 8.85 6.88 6.65
N ILE A 23 8.64 7.51 5.49
CA ILE A 23 7.46 8.35 5.23
C ILE A 23 6.18 7.52 5.33
N ALA A 24 6.14 6.33 4.72
CA ALA A 24 4.98 5.45 4.77
C ALA A 24 4.62 5.02 6.19
N PHE A 25 5.61 4.68 7.03
CA PHE A 25 5.36 4.36 8.44
C PHE A 25 4.87 5.58 9.23
N ALA A 26 5.48 6.75 9.02
CA ALA A 26 5.04 7.98 9.67
C ALA A 26 3.60 8.36 9.27
N MET A 27 3.27 8.23 7.99
CA MET A 27 1.92 8.46 7.46
C MET A 27 0.93 7.43 7.96
N SER A 28 1.28 6.14 7.97
CA SER A 28 0.42 5.07 8.52
C SER A 28 0.06 5.34 9.98
N TYR A 29 1.05 5.74 10.79
CA TYR A 29 0.81 6.14 12.18
C TYR A 29 -0.09 7.38 12.25
N TYR A 30 0.20 8.41 11.47
CA TYR A 30 -0.56 9.65 11.44
C TYR A 30 -2.04 9.42 11.05
N VAL A 31 -2.28 8.66 9.98
CA VAL A 31 -3.63 8.29 9.52
C VAL A 31 -4.36 7.44 10.55
N ALA A 32 -3.66 6.52 11.24
CA ALA A 32 -4.26 5.70 12.28
C ALA A 32 -4.73 6.52 13.49
N VAL A 33 -3.92 7.49 13.93
CA VAL A 33 -4.27 8.37 15.06
C VAL A 33 -5.39 9.34 14.67
N THR A 34 -5.26 10.02 13.53
CA THR A 34 -6.26 11.01 13.09
C THR A 34 -7.57 10.38 12.62
N GLY A 35 -7.54 9.14 12.14
CA GLY A 35 -8.71 8.39 11.69
C GLY A 35 -9.51 7.74 12.81
N ASP A 36 -9.03 7.74 14.06
CA ASP A 36 -9.73 7.08 15.18
C ASP A 36 -11.11 7.70 15.46
N VAL A 37 -11.26 9.01 15.22
CA VAL A 37 -12.55 9.72 15.31
C VAL A 37 -13.62 9.17 14.35
N LEU A 38 -13.21 8.45 13.30
CA LEU A 38 -14.12 7.85 12.32
C LEU A 38 -14.60 6.46 12.76
N ARG A 39 -14.07 5.90 13.85
CA ARG A 39 -14.49 4.61 14.36
C ARG A 39 -15.75 4.75 15.21
N THR A 40 -16.81 4.10 14.75
CA THR A 40 -18.11 4.07 15.44
C THR A 40 -18.66 2.65 15.43
N THR A 41 -19.82 2.45 16.04
CA THR A 41 -20.56 1.18 15.95
C THR A 41 -20.97 0.84 14.52
N VAL A 42 -21.19 1.85 13.67
CA VAL A 42 -21.54 1.70 12.24
C VAL A 42 -20.28 1.54 11.38
N THR A 43 -19.19 2.21 11.76
CA THR A 43 -17.92 2.25 11.02
C THR A 43 -16.78 1.69 11.86
N PRO A 44 -16.78 0.40 12.23
CA PRO A 44 -15.79 -0.16 13.16
C PRO A 44 -14.37 -0.14 12.61
N LEU A 45 -14.21 -0.07 11.28
CA LEU A 45 -12.91 0.05 10.60
C LEU A 45 -12.57 1.50 10.23
N GLY A 46 -13.32 2.48 10.74
CA GLY A 46 -13.13 3.89 10.44
C GLY A 46 -13.36 4.17 8.96
N ILE A 47 -12.41 4.86 8.33
CA ILE A 47 -12.49 5.21 6.91
C ILE A 47 -12.62 3.98 6.00
N VAL A 48 -12.00 2.86 6.39
CA VAL A 48 -12.06 1.58 5.65
C VAL A 48 -13.50 1.04 5.55
N SER A 49 -14.36 1.33 6.53
CA SER A 49 -15.78 0.97 6.43
C SER A 49 -16.46 1.65 5.25
N LEU A 50 -16.12 2.91 4.95
CA LEU A 50 -16.67 3.63 3.81
C LEU A 50 -16.15 3.09 2.47
N GLN A 51 -14.87 2.70 2.41
CA GLN A 51 -14.28 2.06 1.23
C GLN A 51 -15.07 0.81 0.81
N LEU A 52 -15.66 0.11 1.78
CA LEU A 52 -16.40 -1.12 1.60
C LEU A 52 -17.93 -0.92 1.54
N ALA A 53 -18.42 0.32 1.63
CA ALA A 53 -19.84 0.63 1.72
C ALA A 53 -20.64 0.06 0.53
N GLY A 54 -20.13 0.24 -0.69
CA GLY A 54 -20.65 -0.38 -1.92
C GLY A 54 -22.01 0.12 -2.41
N THR A 55 -22.84 0.69 -1.56
CA THR A 55 -24.17 1.25 -1.89
C THR A 55 -24.33 2.65 -1.29
N PRO A 56 -25.17 3.51 -1.91
CA PRO A 56 -25.41 4.85 -1.39
C PRO A 56 -26.10 4.83 -0.02
N GLU A 57 -26.96 3.85 0.26
CA GLU A 57 -27.64 3.71 1.56
C GLU A 57 -26.62 3.47 2.68
N ASN A 58 -25.69 2.53 2.47
CA ASN A 58 -24.64 2.24 3.45
C ASN A 58 -23.74 3.46 3.68
N ALA A 59 -23.32 4.12 2.60
CA ALA A 59 -22.50 5.33 2.69
C ALA A 59 -23.22 6.45 3.46
N GLN A 60 -24.52 6.66 3.21
CA GLN A 60 -25.33 7.65 3.91
C GLN A 60 -25.45 7.36 5.41
N ILE A 61 -25.64 6.09 5.80
CA ILE A 61 -25.69 5.72 7.23
C ILE A 61 -24.36 6.06 7.91
N MET A 62 -23.22 5.81 7.23
CA MET A 62 -21.89 6.15 7.75
C MET A 62 -21.68 7.66 7.85
N TYR A 63 -22.07 8.42 6.81
CA TYR A 63 -22.00 9.88 6.82
C TYR A 63 -22.85 10.49 7.95
N ALA A 64 -24.05 9.96 8.16
CA ALA A 64 -24.93 10.38 9.25
C ALA A 64 -24.32 10.05 10.63
N ALA A 65 -23.71 8.87 10.79
CA ALA A 65 -23.05 8.46 12.02
C ALA A 65 -21.85 9.36 12.38
N TRP A 66 -21.12 9.85 11.38
CA TRP A 66 -20.00 10.77 11.57
C TRP A 66 -20.42 12.21 11.83
N GLY A 67 -21.59 12.62 11.35
CA GLY A 67 -22.04 14.00 11.41
C GLY A 67 -21.06 14.96 10.73
N ARG A 68 -21.19 16.26 11.00
CA ARG A 68 -20.38 17.28 10.30
C ARG A 68 -18.88 17.17 10.61
N THR A 69 -18.53 17.07 11.90
CA THR A 69 -17.13 17.00 12.34
C THR A 69 -16.43 15.75 11.83
N GLY A 70 -17.10 14.59 11.88
CA GLY A 70 -16.53 13.35 11.35
C GLY A 70 -16.40 13.37 9.83
N MET A 71 -17.33 14.01 9.11
CA MET A 71 -17.20 14.19 7.66
C MET A 71 -15.99 15.07 7.29
N ASP A 72 -15.71 16.14 8.04
CA ASP A 72 -14.54 16.97 7.80
C ASP A 72 -13.24 16.21 8.12
N ALA A 73 -13.23 15.41 9.20
CA ALA A 73 -12.13 14.51 9.51
C ALA A 73 -11.92 13.44 8.43
N ALA A 74 -13.00 12.89 7.87
CA ALA A 74 -12.94 11.90 6.80
C ALA A 74 -12.34 12.48 5.51
N ARG A 75 -12.77 13.68 5.11
CA ARG A 75 -12.17 14.41 3.96
C ARG A 75 -10.69 14.66 4.17
N PHE A 76 -10.31 15.11 5.36
CA PHE A 76 -8.90 15.32 5.71
C PHE A 76 -8.10 14.02 5.66
N ASN A 77 -8.63 12.94 6.24
CA ASN A 77 -8.01 11.63 6.26
C ASN A 77 -7.81 11.05 4.85
N ILE A 78 -8.82 11.16 3.97
CA ILE A 78 -8.70 10.75 2.55
C ILE A 78 -7.66 11.63 1.81
N THR A 79 -7.63 12.93 2.09
CA THR A 79 -6.71 13.85 1.40
C THR A 79 -5.25 13.56 1.77
N ILE A 80 -4.96 13.31 3.05
CA ILE A 80 -3.60 12.97 3.48
C ILE A 80 -3.18 11.57 3.00
N ASP A 81 -4.15 10.69 2.73
CA ASP A 81 -3.90 9.34 2.23
C ASP A 81 -3.22 9.32 0.85
N PHE A 82 -3.34 10.40 0.05
CA PHE A 82 -2.55 10.53 -1.19
C PHE A 82 -1.03 10.55 -0.95
N LEU A 83 -0.57 11.13 0.16
CA LEU A 83 0.85 11.08 0.52
C LEU A 83 1.23 9.68 1.00
N TYR A 84 0.34 9.03 1.75
CA TYR A 84 0.54 7.65 2.19
C TYR A 84 0.66 6.69 0.99
N LEU A 85 -0.26 6.75 0.03
CA LEU A 85 -0.26 5.85 -1.13
C LEU A 85 0.95 6.03 -2.05
N VAL A 86 1.42 7.26 -2.23
CA VAL A 86 2.65 7.50 -3.00
C VAL A 86 3.85 6.92 -2.26
N SER A 87 3.95 7.16 -0.95
CA SER A 87 5.08 6.68 -0.15
C SER A 87 5.14 5.16 -0.05
N TYR A 88 4.02 4.48 0.28
CA TYR A 88 4.02 3.02 0.36
C TYR A 88 4.13 2.39 -1.03
N GLY A 89 3.50 2.97 -2.06
CA GLY A 89 3.53 2.45 -3.43
C GLY A 89 4.95 2.39 -3.96
N ILE A 90 5.70 3.49 -3.80
CA ILE A 90 7.13 3.56 -4.15
C ILE A 90 7.95 2.59 -3.28
N ALA A 91 7.74 2.60 -1.97
CA ALA A 91 8.51 1.77 -1.04
C ALA A 91 8.36 0.27 -1.36
N VAL A 92 7.13 -0.23 -1.48
CA VAL A 92 6.88 -1.66 -1.70
C VAL A 92 7.28 -2.06 -3.12
N SER A 93 7.07 -1.21 -4.13
CA SER A 93 7.47 -1.47 -5.52
C SER A 93 8.99 -1.62 -5.64
N ILE A 94 9.76 -0.65 -5.16
CA ILE A 94 11.23 -0.72 -5.12
C ILE A 94 11.70 -1.87 -4.23
N GLY A 95 11.00 -2.13 -3.11
CA GLY A 95 11.26 -3.27 -2.25
C GLY A 95 11.19 -4.59 -3.02
N CYS A 96 10.14 -4.80 -3.84
CA CYS A 96 10.01 -5.98 -4.69
C CYS A 96 11.16 -6.09 -5.70
N SER A 97 11.54 -4.97 -6.31
CA SER A 97 12.70 -4.90 -7.20
C SER A 97 14.02 -5.30 -6.51
N LEU A 98 14.25 -4.82 -5.28
CA LEU A 98 15.41 -5.20 -4.46
C LEU A 98 15.35 -6.69 -4.05
N ALA A 99 14.17 -7.17 -3.67
CA ALA A 99 13.92 -8.57 -3.31
C ALA A 99 14.19 -9.53 -4.46
N SER A 100 13.89 -9.15 -5.70
CA SER A 100 14.26 -9.89 -6.92
C SER A 100 15.77 -10.17 -6.96
N GLY A 101 16.58 -9.13 -6.72
CA GLY A 101 18.03 -9.26 -6.67
C GLY A 101 18.53 -10.14 -5.53
N TRP A 102 17.85 -10.16 -4.39
CA TRP A 102 18.20 -11.06 -3.28
C TRP A 102 17.86 -12.52 -3.60
N TRP A 103 16.73 -12.75 -4.28
CA TRP A 103 16.31 -14.05 -4.76
C TRP A 103 17.17 -14.62 -5.87
N ALA A 104 17.80 -13.78 -6.70
CA ALA A 104 18.64 -14.22 -7.83
C ALA A 104 19.76 -15.19 -7.41
N ARG A 105 20.23 -15.12 -6.16
CA ARG A 105 21.25 -16.02 -5.61
C ARG A 105 20.72 -17.36 -5.06
N ARG A 106 19.39 -17.55 -5.01
CA ARG A 106 18.74 -18.73 -4.42
C ARG A 106 17.70 -19.40 -5.31
N SER A 107 16.96 -18.63 -6.10
CA SER A 107 15.90 -19.15 -6.97
C SER A 107 15.64 -18.19 -8.13
N VAL A 108 15.94 -18.66 -9.35
CA VAL A 108 15.64 -17.92 -10.59
C VAL A 108 14.13 -17.68 -10.73
N ARG A 109 13.30 -18.67 -10.34
CA ARG A 109 11.83 -18.55 -10.37
C ARG A 109 11.36 -17.39 -9.48
N MET A 110 11.86 -17.29 -8.25
CA MET A 110 11.48 -16.21 -7.34
C MET A 110 12.03 -14.86 -7.79
N ALA A 111 13.25 -14.82 -8.36
CA ALA A 111 13.79 -13.60 -8.93
C ALA A 111 12.88 -13.05 -10.06
N ALA A 112 12.37 -13.94 -10.91
CA ALA A 112 11.50 -13.58 -12.04
C ALA A 112 10.14 -12.98 -11.65
N LEU A 113 9.65 -13.25 -10.42
CA LEU A 113 8.38 -12.70 -9.93
C LEU A 113 8.47 -11.24 -9.47
N GLY A 114 9.68 -10.75 -9.16
CA GLY A 114 9.85 -9.42 -8.58
C GLY A 114 9.41 -8.26 -9.47
N PRO A 115 9.74 -8.24 -10.79
CA PRO A 115 9.22 -7.22 -11.70
C PRO A 115 7.69 -7.18 -11.75
N LEU A 116 7.04 -8.35 -11.75
CA LEU A 116 5.58 -8.43 -11.73
C LEU A 116 5.03 -7.88 -10.42
N ALA A 117 5.54 -8.33 -9.26
CA ALA A 117 5.12 -7.84 -7.95
C ALA A 117 5.32 -6.31 -7.81
N SER A 118 6.42 -5.79 -8.35
CA SER A 118 6.73 -4.36 -8.40
C SER A 118 5.67 -3.57 -9.16
N ILE A 119 5.19 -4.07 -10.30
CA ILE A 119 4.14 -3.42 -11.10
C ILE A 119 2.78 -3.56 -10.42
N LEU A 120 2.42 -4.74 -9.90
CA LEU A 120 1.13 -4.97 -9.25
C LEU A 120 0.92 -4.04 -8.04
N VAL A 121 1.98 -3.72 -7.31
CA VAL A 121 1.94 -2.73 -6.22
C VAL A 121 1.65 -1.32 -6.73
N LEU A 122 2.24 -0.91 -7.85
CA LEU A 122 1.95 0.41 -8.45
C LEU A 122 0.51 0.47 -8.97
N VAL A 123 0.00 -0.63 -9.52
CA VAL A 123 -1.42 -0.75 -9.87
C VAL A 123 -2.30 -0.64 -8.62
N ALA A 124 -1.93 -1.31 -7.52
CA ALA A 124 -2.65 -1.20 -6.25
C ALA A 124 -2.70 0.25 -5.73
N ALA A 125 -1.56 0.96 -5.75
CA ALA A 125 -1.49 2.37 -5.35
C ALA A 125 -2.29 3.29 -6.28
N ALA A 126 -2.31 3.01 -7.59
CA ALA A 126 -3.16 3.74 -8.53
C ALA A 126 -4.66 3.49 -8.26
N CYS A 127 -5.05 2.26 -7.93
CA CYS A 127 -6.41 1.95 -7.48
C CYS A 127 -6.75 2.67 -6.17
N ASP A 128 -5.80 2.77 -5.24
CA ASP A 128 -5.97 3.53 -4.00
C ASP A 128 -6.24 5.02 -4.27
N ALA A 129 -5.49 5.62 -5.20
CA ALA A 129 -5.72 7.01 -5.60
C ALA A 129 -7.11 7.20 -6.25
N ALA A 130 -7.50 6.30 -7.15
CA ALA A 130 -8.82 6.35 -7.80
C ALA A 130 -9.96 6.18 -6.80
N GLU A 131 -9.79 5.28 -5.83
CA GLU A 131 -10.72 5.07 -4.74
C GLU A 131 -10.88 6.32 -3.86
N ASN A 132 -9.78 6.93 -3.44
CA ASN A 132 -9.80 8.17 -2.65
C ASN A 132 -10.52 9.32 -3.40
N LEU A 133 -10.25 9.49 -4.70
CA LEU A 133 -10.96 10.48 -5.52
C LEU A 133 -12.47 10.23 -5.57
N VAL A 134 -12.85 8.97 -5.79
CA VAL A 134 -14.25 8.56 -5.87
C VAL A 134 -14.96 8.73 -4.52
N MET A 135 -14.30 8.46 -3.40
CA MET A 135 -14.87 8.70 -2.07
C MET A 135 -15.10 10.19 -1.82
N LEU A 136 -14.12 11.05 -2.16
CA LEU A 136 -14.28 12.50 -2.06
C LEU A 136 -15.46 13.00 -2.90
N GLN A 137 -15.62 12.46 -4.12
CA GLN A 137 -16.77 12.77 -4.97
C GLN A 137 -18.09 12.27 -4.37
N GLY A 138 -18.10 11.05 -3.83
CA GLY A 138 -19.27 10.45 -3.18
C GLY A 138 -19.72 11.20 -1.92
N MET A 139 -18.84 11.96 -1.27
CA MET A 139 -19.19 12.86 -0.17
C MET A 139 -19.81 14.19 -0.64
N GLN A 140 -19.66 14.55 -1.92
CA GLN A 140 -20.29 15.73 -2.53
C GLN A 140 -21.63 15.37 -3.18
N GLU A 141 -21.68 14.22 -3.86
CA GLU A 141 -22.86 13.70 -4.55
C GLU A 141 -23.55 12.58 -3.75
N VAL A 142 -24.01 12.92 -2.55
CA VAL A 142 -24.66 11.96 -1.65
C VAL A 142 -25.90 11.36 -2.32
N GLY A 143 -25.99 10.03 -2.31
CA GLY A 143 -27.11 9.29 -2.93
C GLY A 143 -26.83 8.79 -4.35
N ASN A 144 -25.77 9.24 -5.01
CA ASN A 144 -25.37 8.68 -6.30
C ASN A 144 -24.79 7.26 -6.11
N PRO A 145 -25.36 6.21 -6.73
CA PRO A 145 -24.92 4.83 -6.54
C PRO A 145 -23.54 4.53 -7.15
N LEU A 146 -23.09 5.34 -8.12
CA LEU A 146 -21.84 5.11 -8.85
C LEU A 146 -20.62 5.20 -7.93
N TRP A 147 -20.56 6.21 -7.06
CA TRP A 147 -19.39 6.49 -6.24
C TRP A 147 -19.07 5.39 -5.21
N PRO A 148 -20.00 4.97 -4.33
CA PRO A 148 -19.69 3.92 -3.36
C PRO A 148 -19.41 2.56 -4.03
N MET A 149 -20.01 2.29 -5.19
CA MET A 149 -19.72 1.09 -5.98
C MET A 149 -18.29 1.11 -6.52
N LEU A 150 -17.87 2.21 -7.14
CA LEU A 150 -16.51 2.38 -7.68
C LEU A 150 -15.46 2.37 -6.56
N ALA A 151 -15.72 3.04 -5.44
CA ALA A 151 -14.83 3.01 -4.27
C ALA A 151 -14.58 1.57 -3.82
N LYS A 152 -15.64 0.78 -3.67
CA LYS A 152 -15.54 -0.63 -3.29
C LYS A 152 -14.80 -1.47 -4.33
N LEU A 153 -15.01 -1.23 -5.62
CA LEU A 153 -14.31 -1.95 -6.67
C LEU A 153 -12.79 -1.70 -6.59
N PHE A 154 -12.38 -0.44 -6.53
CA PHE A 154 -10.96 -0.09 -6.43
C PHE A 154 -10.35 -0.54 -5.09
N ALA A 155 -11.09 -0.44 -3.99
CA ALA A 155 -10.69 -0.96 -2.69
C ALA A 155 -10.47 -2.48 -2.73
N PHE A 156 -11.34 -3.22 -3.41
CA PHE A 156 -11.19 -4.67 -3.57
C PHE A 156 -9.93 -5.01 -4.36
N VAL A 157 -9.67 -4.30 -5.48
CA VAL A 157 -8.47 -4.52 -6.29
C VAL A 157 -7.20 -4.18 -5.50
N LYS A 158 -7.15 -3.05 -4.78
CA LYS A 158 -5.96 -2.68 -3.98
C LYS A 158 -5.70 -3.70 -2.86
N PHE A 159 -6.74 -4.15 -2.16
CA PHE A 159 -6.62 -5.16 -1.10
C PHE A 159 -6.24 -6.55 -1.61
N ALA A 160 -6.50 -6.86 -2.88
CA ALA A 160 -6.03 -8.10 -3.50
C ALA A 160 -4.55 -8.01 -3.91
N LEU A 161 -4.11 -6.88 -4.47
CA LEU A 161 -2.78 -6.74 -5.07
C LEU A 161 -1.67 -6.37 -4.07
N LEU A 162 -1.93 -5.42 -3.17
CA LEU A 162 -0.91 -4.92 -2.23
C LEU A 162 -0.31 -6.01 -1.33
N PRO A 163 -1.11 -6.95 -0.75
CA PRO A 163 -0.55 -8.02 0.07
C PRO A 163 0.41 -8.93 -0.70
N LEU A 164 0.18 -9.19 -1.99
CA LEU A 164 1.07 -10.02 -2.80
C LEU A 164 2.47 -9.40 -2.92
N GLY A 165 2.54 -8.09 -3.13
CA GLY A 165 3.80 -7.34 -3.16
C GLY A 165 4.51 -7.32 -1.80
N LEU A 166 3.76 -7.08 -0.73
CA LEU A 166 4.30 -7.12 0.64
C LEU A 166 4.87 -8.50 0.99
N LEU A 167 4.12 -9.57 0.72
CA LEU A 167 4.57 -10.94 0.95
C LEU A 167 5.85 -11.25 0.14
N TYR A 168 5.89 -10.85 -1.13
CA TYR A 168 7.07 -11.04 -1.95
C TYR A 168 8.30 -10.31 -1.38
N LEU A 169 8.15 -9.02 -1.02
CA LEU A 169 9.20 -8.25 -0.37
C LEU A 169 9.69 -8.91 0.93
N MET A 170 8.78 -9.34 1.80
CA MET A 170 9.11 -9.99 3.08
C MET A 170 9.92 -11.26 2.86
N THR A 171 9.47 -12.15 1.96
CA THR A 171 10.20 -13.39 1.66
C THR A 171 11.60 -13.12 1.13
N GLY A 172 11.77 -12.13 0.26
CA GLY A 172 13.08 -11.67 -0.19
C GLY A 172 13.96 -11.17 0.95
N ALA A 173 13.42 -10.34 1.84
CA ALA A 173 14.17 -9.80 2.98
C ALA A 173 14.69 -10.91 3.91
N PHE A 174 13.90 -11.95 4.17
CA PHE A 174 14.33 -13.13 4.93
C PHE A 174 15.51 -13.85 4.26
N THR A 175 15.51 -14.00 2.94
CA THR A 175 16.66 -14.61 2.23
C THR A 175 17.95 -13.81 2.42
N ARG A 176 17.87 -12.47 2.40
CA ARG A 176 19.02 -11.59 2.60
C ARG A 176 19.59 -11.75 4.00
N ILE A 177 18.76 -11.70 5.04
CA ILE A 177 19.18 -11.87 6.43
C ILE A 177 19.87 -13.24 6.61
N GLY A 178 19.27 -14.31 6.09
CA GLY A 178 19.83 -15.66 6.17
C GLY A 178 21.14 -15.86 5.37
N THR A 179 21.53 -14.94 4.48
CA THR A 179 22.85 -14.97 3.82
C THR A 179 23.93 -14.22 4.58
N ARG A 180 23.56 -13.20 5.38
CA ARG A 180 24.51 -12.43 6.18
C ARG A 180 25.12 -13.24 7.33
N ASN A 181 24.42 -14.28 7.78
CA ASN A 181 24.82 -15.13 8.90
C ASN A 181 25.56 -16.42 8.50
N ARG A 182 25.91 -16.61 7.21
CA ARG A 182 26.74 -17.77 6.83
C ARG A 182 28.21 -17.45 7.11
N PRO A 183 28.90 -18.19 8.00
CA PRO A 183 30.34 -18.01 8.19
C PRO A 183 31.07 -18.25 6.86
N GLN A 184 32.05 -17.40 6.56
CA GLN A 184 32.94 -17.57 5.40
C GLN A 184 33.64 -18.94 5.54
N PRO A 185 33.79 -19.73 4.46
CA PRO A 185 34.63 -20.91 4.50
C PRO A 185 36.03 -20.51 4.93
N VAL A 186 36.54 -21.09 6.03
CA VAL A 186 37.94 -20.93 6.42
C VAL A 186 38.78 -21.51 5.28
N ALA A 187 39.65 -20.69 4.69
CA ALA A 187 40.56 -21.16 3.65
C ALA A 187 41.44 -22.29 4.21
N PRO A 188 41.67 -23.38 3.45
CA PRO A 188 42.58 -24.42 3.89
C PRO A 188 43.99 -23.84 4.11
N PRO A 189 44.72 -24.29 5.15
CA PRO A 189 46.11 -23.87 5.36
C PRO A 189 46.97 -24.22 4.15
N GLN A 190 47.85 -23.28 3.78
CA GLN A 190 48.82 -23.42 2.68
C GLN A 190 49.90 -24.45 3.00
#